data_AF-A0A172ZEB6-F1
#
_entry.id   AF-A0A172ZEB6-F1
#
_cell.length_a   1.000
_cell.length_b   1.000
_cell.length_c   1.000
_cell.angle_alpha   90.00
_cell.angle_beta   90.00
_cell.angle_gamma   90.00
#
_symmetry.space_group_name_H-M   'P 1'
#
loop_
_entity.id
_entity.type
_entity.pdbx_description
1 polymer ?
#
loop_
_entity_poly.entity_id
_entity_poly.type
_entity_poly.pdbx_seq_one_letter_code
_entity_poly.pdbx_strand_id
1 'polypeptide(L)'
;MDMFNDVLTFASTLAVIILALVQMVKTAINIPKNLVPVLGMVIGLLIGAAAYPFTELDLVARLWAGSLGGLSATGLFELAFNPKNGTTRENR
;
A
#
# COMPACT_ATOMS: atom_id res chain seq x y z
N MET A 1 5.69 -20.07 -14.17
CA MET A 1 4.75 -19.78 -13.06
C MET A 1 5.45 -19.07 -11.91
N ASP A 2 6.78 -18.96 -11.95
CA ASP A 2 7.62 -18.56 -10.82
C ASP A 2 7.56 -17.03 -10.57
N MET A 3 7.62 -16.23 -11.64
CA MET A 3 7.55 -14.76 -11.55
C MET A 3 6.31 -14.24 -10.80
N PHE A 4 5.13 -14.81 -11.06
CA PHE A 4 3.90 -14.35 -10.42
C PHE A 4 3.88 -14.67 -8.92
N ASN A 5 4.37 -15.86 -8.55
CA ASN A 5 4.50 -16.26 -7.14
C ASN A 5 5.51 -15.38 -6.40
N ASP A 6 6.62 -14.99 -7.03
CA ASP A 6 7.59 -14.07 -6.45
C ASP A 6 6.99 -12.69 -6.22
N VAL A 7 6.23 -12.15 -7.19
CA VAL A 7 5.51 -10.88 -7.07
C VAL A 7 4.51 -10.91 -5.91
N LEU A 8 3.71 -11.97 -5.79
CA LEU A 8 2.73 -12.09 -4.71
C LEU A 8 3.36 -12.29 -3.34
N THR A 9 4.43 -13.09 -3.27
CA THR A 9 5.19 -13.30 -2.03
C THR A 9 5.79 -11.98 -1.57
N PHE A 10 6.43 -11.25 -2.49
CA PHE A 10 7.02 -9.96 -2.22
C PHE A 10 5.97 -8.90 -1.83
N ALA A 11 4.81 -8.87 -2.51
CA ALA A 11 3.69 -8.00 -2.17
C ALA A 11 3.18 -8.24 -0.73
N SER A 12 3.07 -9.51 -0.34
CA SER A 12 2.62 -9.91 1.01
C SER A 12 3.61 -9.47 2.09
N THR A 13 4.91 -9.62 1.83
CA THR A 13 5.96 -9.13 2.74
C THR A 13 5.95 -7.60 2.86
N LEU A 14 5.79 -6.89 1.73
CA LEU A 14 5.74 -5.42 1.72
C LEU A 14 4.50 -4.85 2.39
N ALA A 15 3.37 -5.56 2.39
CA ALA A 15 2.09 -5.04 2.89
C ALA A 15 2.18 -4.54 4.34
N VAL A 16 2.92 -5.24 5.22
CA VAL A 16 3.10 -4.83 6.62
C VAL A 16 3.91 -3.53 6.73
N ILE A 17 4.94 -3.39 5.91
CA ILE A 17 5.78 -2.19 5.86
C ILE A 17 4.98 -1.00 5.33
N ILE A 18 4.25 -1.19 4.23
CA ILE A 18 3.41 -0.15 3.64
C ILE A 18 2.31 0.27 4.60
N LEU A 19 1.67 -0.68 5.30
CA LEU A 19 0.69 -0.39 6.33
C LEU A 19 1.27 0.53 7.42
N ALA A 20 2.46 0.21 7.94
CA ALA A 20 3.12 1.02 8.97
C ALA A 20 3.37 2.46 8.48
N LEU A 21 3.84 2.63 7.25
CA LEU A 21 4.06 3.94 6.65
C LEU A 21 2.76 4.71 6.43
N VAL A 22 1.71 4.06 5.95
CA VAL A 22 0.38 4.67 5.81
C VAL A 22 -0.13 5.16 7.16
N GLN A 23 -0.01 4.36 8.22
CA GLN A 23 -0.43 4.78 9.56
C GLN A 23 0.39 5.98 10.05
N MET A 24 1.71 5.97 9.86
CA MET A 24 2.58 7.09 10.22
C MET A 24 2.13 8.38 9.54
N VAL A 25 1.85 8.35 8.22
CA VAL A 25 1.37 9.52 7.48
C VAL A 25 0.01 9.98 8.00
N LYS A 26 -0.93 9.07 8.23
CA LYS A 26 -2.26 9.41 8.77
C LYS A 26 -2.21 9.99 10.19
N THR A 27 -1.21 9.61 10.98
CA THR A 27 -0.98 10.20 12.30
C THR A 27 -0.35 11.59 12.18
N ALA A 28 0.51 11.82 11.18
CA ALA A 28 1.17 13.10 10.93
C ALA A 28 0.25 14.17 10.30
N ILE A 29 -0.63 13.79 9.36
CA ILE A 29 -1.50 14.73 8.63
C ILE A 29 -2.95 14.26 8.56
N ASN A 30 -3.90 15.20 8.48
CA ASN A 30 -5.32 14.88 8.34
C ASN A 30 -5.64 14.65 6.88
N ILE A 31 -6.16 13.46 6.55
CA ILE A 31 -6.45 13.07 5.17
C ILE A 31 -7.90 12.57 5.11
N PRO A 32 -8.66 12.89 4.06
CA PRO A 32 -9.95 12.25 3.80
C PRO A 32 -9.83 10.71 3.80
N LYS A 33 -10.74 10.03 4.49
CA LYS A 33 -10.69 8.55 4.64
C LYS A 33 -10.76 7.82 3.30
N ASN A 34 -11.39 8.42 2.29
CA ASN A 34 -11.49 7.89 0.93
C ASN A 34 -10.17 7.96 0.13
N LEU A 35 -9.22 8.80 0.53
CA LEU A 35 -7.91 8.92 -0.12
C LEU A 35 -6.84 8.01 0.50
N VAL A 36 -7.16 7.32 1.59
CA VAL A 36 -6.23 6.39 2.26
C VAL A 36 -5.75 5.27 1.32
N PRO A 37 -6.59 4.67 0.45
CA PRO A 37 -6.09 3.66 -0.48
C PRO A 37 -5.18 4.22 -1.57
N VAL A 38 -5.46 5.44 -2.05
CA VAL A 38 -4.59 6.12 -3.00
C VAL A 38 -3.22 6.39 -2.36
N LEU A 39 -3.21 6.83 -1.10
CA LEU A 39 -1.98 6.96 -0.32
C LEU A 39 -1.23 5.62 -0.19
N GLY A 40 -1.95 4.54 0.10
CA GLY A 40 -1.39 3.18 0.16
C GLY A 40 -0.74 2.76 -1.16
N MET A 41 -1.39 3.03 -2.28
CA MET A 41 -0.85 2.75 -3.62
C MET A 41 0.40 3.56 -3.91
N VAL A 42 0.39 4.87 -3.63
CA VAL A 42 1.54 5.75 -3.86
C VAL A 42 2.74 5.31 -3.01
N ILE A 43 2.53 5.04 -1.72
CA ILE A 43 3.58 4.52 -0.84
C ILE A 43 4.06 3.16 -1.36
N GLY A 44 3.14 2.28 -1.77
CA GLY A 44 3.47 0.98 -2.34
C GLY A 44 4.36 1.07 -3.58
N LEU A 45 4.05 1.97 -4.52
CA LEU A 45 4.88 2.23 -5.70
C LEU A 45 6.27 2.73 -5.34
N LEU A 46 6.37 3.69 -4.41
CA LEU A 46 7.65 4.26 -3.97
C LEU A 46 8.52 3.19 -3.30
N ILE A 47 7.95 2.39 -2.41
CA ILE A 47 8.66 1.32 -1.72
C ILE A 47 9.05 0.19 -2.69
N GLY A 48 8.16 -0.20 -3.60
CA GLY A 48 8.47 -1.16 -4.65
C GLY A 48 9.64 -0.71 -5.52
N ALA A 49 9.64 0.55 -5.98
CA ALA A 49 10.75 1.11 -6.74
C ALA A 49 12.06 1.12 -5.92
N ALA A 50 12.00 1.53 -4.65
CA ALA A 50 13.15 1.58 -3.75
C ALA A 50 13.67 0.20 -3.30
N ALA A 51 12.92 -0.88 -3.54
CA ALA A 51 13.27 -2.22 -3.08
C ALA A 51 14.30 -2.96 -3.95
N TYR A 52 14.92 -2.29 -4.92
CA TYR A 52 15.98 -2.88 -5.76
C TYR A 52 17.14 -3.57 -5.00
N PRO A 53 17.55 -3.16 -3.76
CA PRO A 53 18.64 -3.87 -3.09
C PRO A 53 18.18 -5.14 -2.36
N PHE A 54 16.87 -5.42 -2.31
CA PHE A 54 16.30 -6.55 -1.57
C PHE A 54 15.73 -7.65 -2.48
N THR A 55 15.66 -7.43 -3.78
CA THR A 55 15.08 -8.38 -4.72
C THR A 55 15.64 -8.21 -6.14
N GLU A 56 15.76 -9.35 -6.84
CA GLU A 56 16.15 -9.42 -8.25
C GLU A 56 14.98 -9.19 -9.21
N LEU A 57 13.77 -8.92 -8.69
CA LEU A 57 12.60 -8.62 -9.52
C LEU A 57 12.84 -7.39 -10.41
N ASP A 58 12.37 -7.46 -11.65
CA ASP A 58 12.37 -6.30 -12.53
C ASP A 58 11.56 -5.15 -11.93
N LEU A 59 11.86 -3.91 -12.33
CA LEU A 59 11.17 -2.72 -11.85
C LEU A 59 9.66 -2.84 -12.01
N VAL A 60 9.16 -3.32 -13.16
CA VAL A 60 7.72 -3.44 -13.41
C VAL A 60 7.08 -4.40 -12.41
N ALA A 61 7.72 -5.55 -12.15
CA ALA A 61 7.26 -6.54 -11.19
C ALA A 61 7.22 -5.99 -9.75
N ARG A 62 8.23 -5.20 -9.36
CA ARG A 62 8.28 -4.53 -8.05
C ARG A 62 7.19 -3.47 -7.89
N LEU A 63 6.91 -2.70 -8.92
CA LEU A 63 5.84 -1.70 -8.91
C LEU A 63 4.47 -2.37 -8.75
N TRP A 64 4.25 -3.50 -9.43
CA TRP A 64 3.04 -4.31 -9.25
C TRP A 64 2.94 -4.88 -7.84
N ALA A 65 4.00 -5.49 -7.33
CA ALA A 65 4.02 -6.03 -5.97
C ALA A 65 3.73 -4.95 -4.92
N GLY A 66 4.38 -3.79 -5.04
CA GLY A 66 4.19 -2.67 -4.14
C GLY A 66 2.78 -2.08 -4.20
N SER A 67 2.23 -1.90 -5.40
CA SER A 67 0.86 -1.38 -5.58
C SER A 67 -0.18 -2.32 -5.00
N LEU A 68 -0.07 -3.62 -5.30
CA LEU A 68 -1.00 -4.63 -4.79
C LEU A 68 -0.89 -4.76 -3.27
N GLY A 69 0.33 -4.79 -2.73
CA GLY A 69 0.57 -4.80 -1.29
C GLY A 69 0.02 -3.55 -0.59
N GLY A 70 0.18 -2.37 -1.19
CA GLY A 70 -0.31 -1.10 -0.62
C GLY A 70 -1.83 -0.95 -0.66
N LEU A 71 -2.48 -1.39 -1.73
CA LEU A 71 -3.94 -1.43 -1.82
C LEU A 71 -4.54 -2.49 -0.87
N SER A 72 -3.87 -3.64 -0.71
CA SER A 72 -4.25 -4.67 0.26
C SER A 72 -4.12 -4.16 1.70
N ALA A 73 -3.00 -3.49 2.02
CA ALA A 73 -2.72 -2.93 3.34
C ALA A 73 -3.76 -1.89 3.79
N THR A 74 -4.35 -1.14 2.86
CA THR A 74 -5.25 -0.04 3.16
C THR A 74 -6.73 -0.42 3.19
N GLY A 75 -7.07 -1.69 2.97
CA GLY A 75 -8.45 -2.18 3.00
C GLY A 75 -9.30 -1.61 1.87
N LEU A 76 -8.72 -1.46 0.65
CA LEU A 76 -9.42 -0.91 -0.52
C LEU A 76 -10.80 -1.56 -0.73
N PHE A 77 -10.90 -2.87 -0.52
CA PHE A 77 -12.15 -3.61 -0.63
C PHE A 77 -13.23 -3.05 0.29
N GLU A 78 -12.92 -2.82 1.58
CA GLU A 78 -13.88 -2.30 2.54
C GLU A 78 -14.36 -0.89 2.16
N LEU A 79 -13.47 -0.04 1.63
CA LEU A 79 -13.84 1.29 1.17
C LEU A 79 -14.69 1.26 -0.11
N ALA A 80 -14.42 0.33 -1.03
CA ALA A 80 -15.17 0.19 -2.27
C ALA A 80 -16.64 -0.19 -2.02
N PHE A 81 -16.89 -1.06 -1.03
CA PHE A 81 -18.25 -1.47 -0.66
C PHE A 81 -18.91 -0.56 0.38
N ASN A 82 -18.13 0.10 1.23
CA ASN A 82 -18.63 1.00 2.26
C ASN A 82 -17.79 2.29 2.35
N PRO A 83 -18.02 3.26 1.44
CA PRO A 83 -17.24 4.49 1.40
C PRO A 83 -17.43 5.27 2.70
N LYS A 84 -16.31 5.52 3.40
CA LYS A 84 -16.30 6.25 4.66
C LYS A 84 -16.25 7.76 4.37
N ASN A 85 -17.34 8.46 4.68
CA ASN A 85 -17.36 9.92 4.71
C ASN A 85 -16.67 10.41 5.99
N GLY A 86 -15.75 11.37 5.87
CA GLY A 86 -15.02 11.96 7.00
C GLY A 86 -13.50 11.96 6.86
N THR A 87 -12.80 12.54 7.83
CA THR A 87 -11.32 12.67 7.82
C THR A 87 -10.64 11.76 8.83
N THR A 88 -9.36 11.42 8.63
CA THR A 88 -8.61 10.49 9.50
C THR A 88 -8.52 10.94 10.96
N ARG A 89 -8.78 12.22 11.27
CA ARG A 89 -8.81 12.78 12.63
C ARG A 89 -10.21 13.01 13.22
N GLU A 90 -11.27 12.58 12.56
CA GLU A 90 -12.63 12.83 13.04
C GLU A 90 -13.02 11.89 14.19
N ASN A 91 -13.17 12.50 15.37
CA ASN A 91 -13.60 12.02 16.70
C ASN A 91 -12.63 11.10 17.45
N ARG A 92 -11.73 11.72 18.25
CA ARG A 92 -11.38 11.19 19.59
C ARG A 92 -12.40 11.72 20.59
#